data_AF-A0A2H5V329-F1
#
_entry.id   AF-A0A2H5V329-F1
#
_cell.length_a   1.000
_cell.length_b   1.000
_cell.length_c   1.000
_cell.angle_alpha   90.00
_cell.angle_beta   90.00
_cell.angle_gamma   90.00
#
_symmetry.space_group_name_H-M   'P 1'
#
loop_
_entity.id
_entity.type
_entity.pdbx_description
1 polymer ?
#
loop_
_entity_poly.entity_id
_entity_poly.type
_entity_poly.pdbx_seq_one_letter_code
_entity_poly.pdbx_strand_id
1 'polypeptide(L)' 'MLEVGKCAGCRLDIYELTTQYASIREKIREYGIRCVPTIVIDGKIKVEGLPQFTFICSEELYRQLEMNYRFR' A
#
# COMPACT_ATOMS: atom_id res chain seq x y z
N MET A 1 10.10 2.21 13.49
CA MET A 1 9.81 1.36 12.32
C MET A 1 9.20 0.07 12.86
N LEU A 2 7.92 -0.19 12.56
CA LEU A 2 7.21 -1.40 13.01
C LEU A 2 7.26 -2.41 11.86
N GLU A 3 8.11 -3.43 11.97
CA GLU A 3 8.13 -4.57 11.04
C GLU A 3 6.98 -5.51 11.39
N VAL A 4 5.92 -5.47 10.58
CA VAL A 4 4.77 -6.39 10.72
C VAL A 4 4.82 -7.37 9.55
N GLY A 5 5.28 -8.60 9.83
CA GLY A 5 5.16 -9.75 8.94
C GLY A 5 6.48 -10.24 8.31
N LYS A 6 6.96 -11.42 8.74
CA LYS A 6 8.02 -12.19 8.05
C LYS A 6 7.41 -12.96 6.86
N CYS A 7 7.10 -12.27 5.77
CA CYS A 7 7.07 -12.88 4.45
C CYS A 7 8.54 -12.96 3.96
N ALA A 8 8.91 -13.95 3.13
CA ALA A 8 10.27 -14.28 2.70
C ALA A 8 11.08 -13.19 1.93
N GLY A 9 10.68 -11.91 2.02
CA GLY A 9 11.33 -10.77 1.36
C GLY A 9 10.45 -9.51 1.27
N CYS A 10 9.21 -9.53 1.78
CA CYS A 10 8.32 -8.38 1.74
C CYS A 10 8.78 -7.28 2.72
N ARG A 11 8.67 -6.02 2.30
CA ARG A 11 8.85 -4.84 3.16
C ARG A 11 7.55 -4.03 3.20
N LEU A 12 7.12 -3.69 4.42
CA LEU A 12 5.96 -2.82 4.65
C LEU A 12 6.45 -1.51 5.27
N ASP A 13 6.28 -0.41 4.53
CA ASP A 13 6.52 0.93 5.05
C ASP A 13 5.17 1.58 5.42
N ILE A 14 5.03 2.01 6.67
CA ILE A 14 3.84 2.71 7.16
C ILE A 14 4.20 4.18 7.38
N TYR A 15 3.46 5.07 6.70
CA TYR A 15 3.64 6.51 6.83
C TYR A 15 2.40 7.14 7.45
N GLU A 16 2.59 7.78 8.59
CA GLU A 16 1.52 8.49 9.28
C GLU A 16 1.49 9.94 8.79
N LEU A 17 0.41 10.33 8.10
CA LEU A 17 0.36 11.67 7.47
C LEU A 17 0.39 12.82 8.48
N THR A 18 -0.08 12.61 9.71
CA THR A 18 -0.09 13.65 10.75
C THR A 18 1.33 14.10 11.14
N THR A 19 2.31 13.21 11.03
CA THR A 19 3.68 13.43 11.47
C THR A 19 4.70 13.43 10.34
N GLN A 20 4.40 12.77 9.22
CA GLN A 20 5.37 12.52 8.13
C GLN A 20 4.98 13.15 6.79
N TYR A 21 3.90 13.94 6.68
CA TYR A 21 3.43 14.49 5.40
C TYR A 21 4.53 15.11 4.53
N ALA A 22 5.41 15.92 5.13
CA ALA A 22 6.48 16.61 4.40
C ALA A 22 7.49 15.63 3.78
N SER A 23 7.89 14.57 4.49
CA SER A 23 8.89 13.60 4.01
C SER A 23 8.35 12.66 2.93
N ILE A 24 7.03 12.51 2.81
CA ILE A 24 6.40 11.66 1.80
C ILE A 24 5.58 12.40 0.76
N ARG A 25 5.66 13.73 0.71
CA ARG A 25 4.89 14.56 -0.21
C ARG A 25 5.11 14.18 -1.69
N GLU A 26 6.30 13.71 -2.03
CA GLU A 26 6.61 13.21 -3.38
C GLU A 26 5.90 11.90 -3.66
N LYS A 27 5.99 10.91 -2.75
CA LYS A 27 5.24 9.63 -2.87
C LYS A 27 3.73 9.84 -2.95
N ILE A 28 3.17 10.77 -2.18
CA ILE A 28 1.74 11.14 -2.24
C ILE A 28 1.37 11.61 -3.64
N ARG A 29 2.22 12.43 -4.26
CA ARG A 29 2.01 12.93 -5.63
C ARG A 29 2.22 11.84 -6.67
N GLU A 30 3.30 11.08 -6.56
CA GLU A 30 3.67 9.97 -7.46
C GLU A 30 2.55 8.93 -7.55
N TYR A 31 2.01 8.49 -6.40
CA TYR A 31 0.93 7.50 -6.36
C TYR A 31 -0.47 8.11 -6.43
N GLY A 32 -0.59 9.43 -6.52
CA GLY A 32 -1.87 10.14 -6.57
C GLY A 32 -2.78 9.79 -5.37
N ILE A 33 -2.24 9.83 -4.16
CA ILE A 33 -2.97 9.51 -2.93
C ILE A 33 -3.92 10.66 -2.58
N ARG A 34 -5.23 10.37 -2.49
CA ARG A 34 -6.28 11.37 -2.23
C ARG A 34 -7.07 11.12 -0.95
N CYS A 35 -6.94 9.94 -0.36
CA CYS A 35 -7.62 9.56 0.88
C CYS A 35 -6.72 8.67 1.75
N VAL A 36 -7.09 8.52 3.01
CA VAL A 36 -6.42 7.64 3.96
C VAL A 36 -7.41 6.68 4.63
N PRO A 37 -7.01 5.43 4.93
CA PRO A 37 -5.72 4.83 4.54
C PRO A 37 -5.67 4.57 3.03
N THR A 38 -4.46 4.59 2.46
CA THR A 38 -4.19 4.11 1.10
C THR A 38 -3.00 3.15 1.16
N ILE A 39 -3.14 1.99 0.55
CA ILE A 39 -2.09 0.97 0.48
C ILE A 39 -1.59 0.91 -0.96
N VAL A 40 -0.27 1.02 -1.14
CA VAL A 40 0.40 0.86 -2.43
C VAL A 40 1.28 -0.39 -2.35
N ILE A 41 1.11 -1.31 -3.30
CA ILE A 41 1.89 -2.55 -3.39
C ILE A 41 2.68 -2.53 -4.69
N ASP A 42 3.99 -2.75 -4.58
CA ASP A 42 5.00 -2.80 -5.65
C ASP A 42 4.98 -1.63 -6.64
N GLY A 43 4.42 -0.49 -6.24
CA GLY A 43 4.20 0.62 -7.17
C GLY A 43 3.38 0.21 -8.40
N LYS A 44 2.42 -0.73 -8.24
CA LYS A 44 1.48 -1.13 -9.30
C LYS A 44 0.02 -1.20 -8.86
N ILE A 45 -0.21 -1.48 -7.58
CA ILE A 45 -1.54 -1.70 -7.01
C ILE A 45 -1.80 -0.58 -6.02
N LYS A 46 -2.99 0.05 -6.08
CA LYS A 46 -3.41 1.07 -5.12
C LYS A 46 -4.81 0.76 -4.58
N VAL A 47 -4.87 0.46 -3.28
CA VAL A 47 -6.12 0.23 -2.55
C VAL A 47 -6.42 1.47 -1.72
N GLU A 48 -7.48 2.18 -2.09
CA GLU A 48 -7.96 3.38 -1.41
C GLU A 48 -9.03 2.99 -0.35
N GLY A 49 -8.91 3.54 0.87
CA GLY A 49 -9.83 3.25 1.98
C GLY A 49 -9.45 2.02 2.81
N LEU A 50 -10.25 1.74 3.85
CA LEU A 50 -10.02 0.60 4.74
C LEU A 50 -10.39 -0.70 4.03
N PRO A 51 -9.43 -1.61 3.79
CA PRO A 51 -9.67 -2.87 3.09
C PRO A 51 -10.65 -3.75 3.88
N GLN A 52 -11.63 -4.33 3.19
CA GLN A 52 -12.62 -5.26 3.76
C GLN A 52 -12.20 -6.74 3.57
N PHE A 53 -10.92 -6.97 3.31
CA PHE A 53 -10.34 -8.29 3.06
C PHE A 53 -9.01 -8.44 3.80
N THR A 54 -8.60 -9.67 4.04
CA THR A 54 -7.34 -9.97 4.74
C THR A 54 -6.17 -9.96 3.76
N PHE A 55 -5.09 -9.24 4.11
CA PHE A 55 -3.83 -9.37 3.39
C PHE A 55 -3.15 -10.68 3.77
N ILE A 56 -3.22 -11.64 2.85
CA ILE A 56 -2.49 -12.91 2.94
C ILE A 56 -1.41 -12.88 1.88
N CYS A 57 -0.19 -13.26 2.25
CA CYS A 57 0.91 -13.39 1.30
C CYS A 57 0.66 -14.60 0.38
N SER A 58 -0.05 -14.39 -0.73
CA SER A 58 -0.31 -15.41 -1.75
C SER A 58 -0.32 -14.81 -3.15
N GLU A 59 0.15 -15.60 -4.13
CA GLU A 59 0.09 -15.25 -5.55
C GLU A 59 -1.36 -15.05 -6.03
N GLU A 60 -2.29 -15.85 -5.48
CA GLU A 60 -3.73 -15.75 -5.74
C GLU A 60 -4.26 -14.35 -5.40
N LEU A 61 -3.99 -13.88 -4.16
CA LEU A 61 -4.44 -12.57 -3.71
C LEU A 61 -3.75 -11.47 -4.52
N TYR A 62 -2.45 -11.59 -4.76
CA TYR A 62 -1.72 -10.61 -5.54
C TYR A 62 -2.31 -10.42 -6.94
N ARG A 63 -2.61 -11.51 -7.65
CA ARG A 63 -3.26 -11.48 -8.97
C ARG A 63 -4.65 -10.84 -8.90
N GLN A 64 -5.46 -11.20 -7.90
CA GLN A 64 -6.76 -10.57 -7.70
C GLN A 64 -6.65 -9.06 -7.46
N LEU A 65 -5.64 -8.63 -6.69
CA LEU A 65 -5.39 -7.22 -6.43
C LEU A 65 -4.88 -6.48 -7.67
N GLU A 66 -3.99 -7.08 -8.47
CA GLU A 66 -3.58 -6.50 -9.76
C GLU A 66 -4.77 -6.36 -10.72
N MET A 67 -5.69 -7.32 -10.75
CA MET A 67 -6.86 -7.22 -11.63
C MET A 67 -7.82 -6.12 -11.20
N ASN A 68 -8.05 -5.97 -9.89
CA ASN A 68 -9.10 -5.10 -9.36
C ASN A 68 -8.63 -3.69 -8.98
N TYR A 69 -7.34 -3.51 -8.65
CA TYR A 69 -6.80 -2.29 -8.04
C TYR A 69 -5.51 -1.78 -8.69
N ARG A 70 -5.14 -2.28 -9.88
CA ARG A 70 -3.97 -1.77 -10.61
C ARG A 70 -4.13 -0.29 -10.93
N PHE A 71 -3.14 0.52 -10.55
CA PHE A 71 -3.13 1.93 -10.90
C PHE A 71 -2.55 2.15 -12.30
N ARG A 72 -3.08 3.16 -12.99
CA ARG A 72 -2.59 3.62 -14.29
C ARG A 72 -1.55 4.71 -14.11
#